data_AF-D3HT72-F1
#
_entry.id   AF-D3HT72-F1
#
_cell.length_a   1.000
_cell.length_b   1.000
_cell.length_c   1.000
_cell.angle_alpha   90.00
_cell.angle_beta   90.00
_cell.angle_gamma   90.00
#
_symmetry.space_group_name_H-M   'P 1'
#
loop_
_entity.id
_entity.type
_entity.pdbx_description
1 polymer ?
#
loop_
_entity_poly.entity_id
_entity_poly.type
_entity_poly.pdbx_seq_one_letter_code
_entity_poly.pdbx_strand_id
1 'polypeptide(L)'
;MTLMVKMNTNAMEKNMKNPNKIVVFDVDGPINSAGATQNIFPGHNRSPELDLGDDPKDFCVPNKNFLKLTLDILYQNNILPVIGSQRIQMTDNDPFYGNYVSTMYQALNHFLGSKRPYLGEDIAREIGKQLRENNTEQSKNSILELYGKKFNIAPDNIILIDDNSGYKEHAEAAHYKFVHAPRKADTNSPEDNAYLYETLFRTIPAEIILNSLKNSNECQEVKDEFEKQLLDVFSKNQKLQIYQVQVLSQETIAKEVLKDIQKDIMHTKWNSNFFSSVKISSNSGVDNTVPKEMNKILQEIKSAQDHKQTWDTTLTKVHNIINESANKKVHLCLNRNGQIPKDFYQNTKAMLQNLRNESKPELDDESLKVTL
;
A
#
# COMPACT_ATOMS: atom_id res chain seq x y z
N MET A 1 -12.63 15.26 39.43
CA MET A 1 -11.74 15.92 38.46
C MET A 1 -11.21 14.82 37.54
N THR A 2 -11.97 14.52 36.49
CA THR A 2 -11.73 13.35 35.62
C THR A 2 -10.84 13.79 34.46
N LEU A 3 -9.62 13.25 34.38
CA LEU A 3 -8.70 13.50 33.28
C LEU A 3 -9.31 12.92 31.99
N MET A 4 -9.77 13.79 31.10
CA MET A 4 -10.00 13.44 29.70
C MET A 4 -8.65 13.19 29.03
N VAL A 5 -8.33 11.93 28.78
CA VAL A 5 -7.33 11.54 27.81
C VAL A 5 -7.87 11.91 26.43
N LYS A 6 -7.46 13.06 25.91
CA LYS A 6 -7.60 13.39 24.49
C LYS A 6 -6.67 12.44 23.72
N MET A 7 -7.20 11.29 23.32
CA MET A 7 -6.59 10.50 22.26
C MET A 7 -6.50 11.36 21.01
N ASN A 8 -5.29 11.40 20.45
CA ASN A 8 -4.92 12.17 19.28
C ASN A 8 -5.53 11.50 18.04
N THR A 9 -6.79 11.82 17.74
CA THR A 9 -7.57 11.28 16.59
C THR A 9 -7.12 11.81 15.22
N ASN A 10 -6.05 12.60 15.15
CA ASN A 10 -5.57 13.23 13.91
C ASN A 10 -4.76 12.31 12.98
N ALA A 11 -4.68 11.01 13.24
CA ALA A 11 -3.89 10.07 12.43
C ALA A 11 -4.68 9.32 11.33
N MET A 12 -6.01 9.38 11.30
CA MET A 12 -6.83 8.56 10.38
C MET A 12 -7.50 9.29 9.21
N GLU A 13 -7.34 10.61 9.05
CA GLU A 13 -7.90 11.36 7.90
C GLU A 13 -6.83 11.97 6.98
N LYS A 14 -5.74 11.23 6.72
CA LYS A 14 -4.96 11.51 5.50
C LYS A 14 -5.50 10.63 4.39
N ASN A 15 -6.35 11.19 3.52
CA ASN A 15 -6.52 10.64 2.17
C ASN A 15 -5.12 10.46 1.59
N MET A 16 -4.74 9.23 1.28
CA MET A 16 -3.43 8.92 0.70
C MET A 16 -3.34 9.56 -0.68
N LYS A 17 -2.76 10.76 -0.75
CA LYS A 17 -2.67 11.51 -2.01
C LYS A 17 -1.61 10.91 -2.95
N ASN A 18 -0.54 10.32 -2.39
CA ASN A 18 0.61 9.80 -3.11
C ASN A 18 1.04 8.44 -2.53
N PRO A 19 0.40 7.31 -2.91
CA PRO A 19 0.92 5.99 -2.57
C PRO A 19 2.33 5.81 -3.16
N ASN A 20 3.16 4.93 -2.56
CA ASN A 20 4.43 4.51 -3.16
C ASN A 20 4.27 3.22 -3.98
N LYS A 21 3.28 2.40 -3.66
CA LYS A 21 2.92 1.17 -4.36
C LYS A 21 1.40 1.01 -4.44
N ILE A 22 0.94 0.24 -5.42
CA ILE A 22 -0.48 -0.06 -5.59
C ILE A 22 -0.65 -1.58 -5.66
N VAL A 23 -1.69 -2.07 -5.01
CA VAL A 23 -2.15 -3.46 -5.17
C VAL A 23 -3.52 -3.42 -5.85
N VAL A 24 -3.62 -4.01 -7.02
CA VAL A 24 -4.80 -4.02 -7.88
C VAL A 24 -5.49 -5.36 -7.71
N PHE A 25 -6.65 -5.37 -7.06
CA PHE A 25 -7.41 -6.59 -6.78
C PHE A 25 -8.46 -6.80 -7.87
N ASP A 26 -8.44 -7.95 -8.55
CA ASP A 26 -9.69 -8.42 -9.14
C ASP A 26 -10.75 -8.63 -8.06
N VAL A 27 -12.00 -8.55 -8.49
CA VAL A 27 -13.16 -8.74 -7.63
C VAL A 27 -13.56 -10.20 -7.64
N ASP A 28 -13.91 -10.75 -8.80
CA ASP A 28 -14.35 -12.14 -8.91
C ASP A 28 -13.15 -13.06 -8.69
N GLY A 29 -13.26 -14.00 -7.74
CA GLY A 29 -12.14 -14.79 -7.23
C GLY A 29 -11.50 -14.15 -5.98
N PRO A 30 -10.56 -13.17 -6.09
CA PRO A 30 -9.81 -12.67 -4.94
C PRO A 30 -10.65 -12.02 -3.83
N ILE A 31 -11.81 -11.45 -4.15
CA ILE A 31 -12.69 -10.82 -3.16
C ILE A 31 -14.04 -11.54 -3.11
N ASN A 32 -14.71 -11.59 -4.25
CA ASN A 32 -16.02 -12.18 -4.47
C ASN A 32 -15.86 -13.61 -4.94
N SER A 33 -16.13 -14.58 -4.08
CA SER A 33 -16.11 -16.00 -4.44
C SER A 33 -17.27 -16.72 -3.80
N ALA A 34 -17.96 -17.53 -4.59
CA ALA A 34 -18.88 -18.52 -4.05
C ALA A 34 -18.12 -19.46 -3.09
N GLY A 35 -18.80 -19.95 -2.08
CA GLY A 35 -18.21 -20.80 -1.05
C GLY A 35 -19.03 -20.78 0.24
N ALA A 36 -18.70 -21.68 1.16
CA ALA A 36 -19.36 -21.77 2.46
C ALA A 36 -19.02 -20.55 3.32
N THR A 37 -19.90 -19.54 3.34
CA THR A 37 -19.70 -18.34 4.15
C THR A 37 -21.02 -17.73 4.62
N GLN A 38 -20.94 -17.02 5.75
CA GLN A 38 -22.03 -16.18 6.23
C GLN A 38 -21.91 -14.72 5.74
N ASN A 39 -20.79 -14.36 5.11
CA ASN A 39 -20.54 -13.01 4.62
C ASN A 39 -21.10 -12.85 3.20
N ILE A 40 -22.43 -12.80 3.11
CA ILE A 40 -23.15 -12.73 1.84
C ILE A 40 -23.98 -11.43 1.79
N PHE A 41 -23.84 -10.70 0.70
CA PHE A 41 -24.65 -9.53 0.40
C PHE A 41 -25.60 -9.87 -0.77
N PRO A 42 -26.92 -9.77 -0.58
CA PRO A 42 -27.88 -10.18 -1.59
C PRO A 42 -27.83 -9.29 -2.83
N GLY A 43 -27.82 -9.91 -4.00
CA GLY A 43 -27.86 -9.21 -5.28
C GLY A 43 -29.23 -8.62 -5.61
N HIS A 44 -29.24 -7.56 -6.42
CA HIS A 44 -30.49 -7.04 -6.99
C HIS A 44 -31.10 -8.06 -7.97
N ASN A 45 -32.41 -8.29 -7.87
CA ASN A 45 -33.15 -9.23 -8.72
C ASN A 45 -32.57 -10.66 -8.71
N ARG A 46 -32.05 -11.09 -7.56
CA ARG A 46 -31.71 -12.50 -7.32
C ARG A 46 -32.92 -13.40 -7.56
N SER A 47 -32.67 -14.63 -8.00
CA SER A 47 -33.69 -15.66 -8.16
C SER A 47 -34.32 -15.96 -6.80
N PRO A 48 -35.66 -15.94 -6.69
CA PRO A 48 -36.33 -16.30 -5.44
C PRO A 48 -36.20 -17.79 -5.11
N GLU A 49 -35.78 -18.62 -6.08
CA GLU A 49 -35.65 -20.07 -5.94
C GLU A 49 -34.27 -20.50 -5.42
N LEU A 50 -33.29 -19.61 -5.44
CA LEU A 50 -31.93 -19.90 -4.99
C LEU A 50 -31.72 -19.44 -3.54
N ASP A 51 -30.99 -20.24 -2.77
CA ASP A 51 -30.57 -19.88 -1.43
C ASP A 51 -29.56 -18.73 -1.47
N LEU A 52 -29.47 -17.97 -0.38
CA LEU A 52 -28.57 -16.82 -0.28
C LEU A 52 -27.12 -17.30 -0.44
N GLY A 53 -26.41 -16.73 -1.42
CA GLY A 53 -25.03 -17.09 -1.75
C GLY A 53 -24.87 -18.02 -2.95
N ASP A 54 -25.97 -18.64 -3.41
CA ASP A 54 -25.97 -19.52 -4.58
C ASP A 54 -26.33 -18.79 -5.88
N ASP A 55 -26.94 -17.60 -5.79
CA ASP A 55 -27.20 -16.76 -6.96
C ASP A 55 -25.92 -16.04 -7.39
N PRO A 56 -25.52 -16.09 -8.68
CA PRO A 56 -24.36 -15.34 -9.20
C PRO A 56 -24.43 -13.82 -8.99
N LYS A 57 -25.62 -13.27 -8.72
CA LYS A 57 -25.83 -11.85 -8.40
C LYS A 57 -25.52 -11.54 -6.94
N ASP A 58 -25.53 -12.53 -6.05
CA ASP A 58 -25.10 -12.35 -4.67
C ASP A 58 -23.58 -12.09 -4.62
N PHE A 59 -23.13 -11.36 -3.61
CA PHE A 59 -21.73 -11.02 -3.42
C PHE A 59 -21.22 -11.65 -2.12
N CYS A 60 -20.24 -12.53 -2.23
CA CYS A 60 -19.79 -13.40 -1.15
C CYS A 60 -18.32 -13.10 -0.82
N VAL A 61 -18.01 -12.83 0.45
CA VAL A 61 -16.62 -12.57 0.91
C VAL A 61 -16.21 -13.60 1.96
N PRO A 62 -15.79 -14.82 1.57
CA PRO A 62 -15.62 -15.92 2.50
C PRO A 62 -14.61 -15.66 3.63
N ASN A 63 -13.53 -14.97 3.28
CA ASN A 63 -12.41 -14.60 4.15
C ASN A 63 -12.42 -13.13 4.57
N LYS A 64 -13.62 -12.55 4.75
CA LYS A 64 -13.84 -11.10 5.00
C LYS A 64 -12.86 -10.48 6.01
N ASN A 65 -12.68 -11.10 7.18
CA ASN A 65 -11.84 -10.53 8.23
C ASN A 65 -10.36 -10.48 7.81
N PHE A 66 -9.90 -11.49 7.07
CA PHE A 66 -8.51 -11.62 6.65
C PHE A 66 -8.22 -10.68 5.48
N LEU A 67 -9.14 -10.62 4.52
CA LEU A 67 -9.12 -9.61 3.46
C LEU A 67 -9.06 -8.19 4.07
N LYS A 68 -9.94 -7.88 5.03
CA LYS A 68 -9.97 -6.57 5.69
C LYS A 68 -8.64 -6.26 6.39
N LEU A 69 -8.10 -7.18 7.18
CA LEU A 69 -6.79 -7.01 7.82
C LEU A 69 -5.68 -6.74 6.81
N THR A 70 -5.64 -7.49 5.70
CA THR A 70 -4.67 -7.26 4.64
C THR A 70 -4.81 -5.88 4.01
N LEU A 71 -6.02 -5.44 3.69
CA LEU A 71 -6.27 -4.10 3.13
C LEU A 71 -5.87 -2.98 4.10
N ASP A 72 -6.20 -3.14 5.39
CA ASP A 72 -5.84 -2.18 6.44
C ASP A 72 -4.32 -2.11 6.62
N ILE A 73 -3.62 -3.25 6.67
CA ILE A 73 -2.15 -3.31 6.82
C ILE A 73 -1.45 -2.67 5.60
N LEU A 74 -1.91 -2.96 4.38
CA LEU A 74 -1.40 -2.32 3.17
C LEU A 74 -1.55 -0.79 3.24
N TYR A 75 -2.77 -0.32 3.56
CA TYR A 75 -3.08 1.11 3.61
C TYR A 75 -2.28 1.86 4.68
N GLN A 76 -2.14 1.28 5.88
CA GLN A 76 -1.33 1.85 6.97
C GLN A 76 0.14 2.03 6.56
N ASN A 77 0.63 1.19 5.65
CA ASN A 77 2.00 1.20 5.14
C ASN A 77 2.14 1.90 3.78
N ASN A 78 1.25 2.85 3.47
CA ASN A 78 1.28 3.71 2.28
C ASN A 78 1.15 2.98 0.93
N ILE A 79 0.66 1.75 0.95
CA ILE A 79 0.35 0.95 -0.24
C ILE A 79 -1.16 1.05 -0.46
N LEU A 80 -1.60 1.43 -1.65
CA LEU A 80 -3.03 1.63 -1.94
C LEU A 80 -3.64 0.40 -2.60
N PRO A 81 -4.58 -0.30 -1.95
CA PRO A 81 -5.43 -1.29 -2.62
C PRO A 81 -6.48 -0.61 -3.51
N VAL A 82 -6.58 -1.02 -4.77
CA VAL A 82 -7.55 -0.52 -5.75
C VAL A 82 -8.24 -1.68 -6.48
N ILE A 83 -9.34 -1.39 -7.17
CA ILE A 83 -10.14 -2.40 -7.88
C ILE A 83 -9.61 -2.57 -9.31
N GLY A 84 -9.37 -3.81 -9.71
CA GLY A 84 -8.83 -4.24 -11.01
C GLY A 84 -9.75 -5.13 -11.83
N SER A 85 -11.06 -5.10 -11.56
CA SER A 85 -12.03 -5.96 -12.25
C SER A 85 -12.51 -5.34 -13.57
N GLN A 86 -12.80 -6.16 -14.59
CA GLN A 86 -13.47 -5.66 -15.80
C GLN A 86 -14.84 -5.04 -15.50
N ARG A 87 -15.48 -5.40 -14.38
CA ARG A 87 -16.74 -4.80 -13.91
C ARG A 87 -16.68 -3.27 -13.84
N ILE A 88 -15.51 -2.68 -13.53
CA ILE A 88 -15.40 -1.23 -13.39
C ILE A 88 -15.59 -0.48 -14.71
N GLN A 89 -15.48 -1.16 -15.85
CA GLN A 89 -15.67 -0.58 -17.18
C GLN A 89 -17.15 -0.38 -17.51
N MET A 90 -18.02 -1.16 -16.87
CA MET A 90 -19.45 -1.16 -17.13
C MET A 90 -20.15 0.04 -16.48
N THR A 91 -21.23 0.50 -17.10
CA THR A 91 -22.07 1.57 -16.56
C THR A 91 -23.15 1.02 -15.64
N ASP A 92 -23.64 1.81 -14.68
CA ASP A 92 -24.72 1.36 -13.77
C ASP A 92 -26.03 1.06 -14.50
N ASN A 93 -26.26 1.70 -15.65
CA ASN A 93 -27.40 1.45 -16.53
C ASN A 93 -27.12 0.41 -17.62
N ASP A 94 -25.98 -0.30 -17.55
CA ASP A 94 -25.74 -1.44 -18.44
C ASP A 94 -26.83 -2.51 -18.18
N PRO A 95 -27.55 -2.96 -19.21
CA PRO A 95 -28.71 -3.85 -19.02
C PRO A 95 -28.32 -5.23 -18.48
N PHE A 96 -27.07 -5.66 -18.66
CA PHE A 96 -26.58 -6.96 -18.22
C PHE A 96 -25.75 -6.84 -16.95
N TYR A 97 -24.83 -5.88 -16.89
CA TYR A 97 -23.82 -5.77 -15.85
C TYR A 97 -24.11 -4.70 -14.79
N GLY A 98 -25.03 -3.77 -15.04
CA GLY A 98 -25.28 -2.62 -14.16
C GLY A 98 -25.64 -3.03 -12.72
N ASN A 99 -26.46 -4.07 -12.56
CA ASN A 99 -26.80 -4.62 -11.26
C ASN A 99 -25.58 -5.22 -10.55
N TYR A 100 -24.71 -5.96 -11.26
CA TYR A 100 -23.50 -6.55 -10.69
C TYR A 100 -22.51 -5.49 -10.20
N VAL A 101 -22.40 -4.37 -10.93
CA VAL A 101 -21.57 -3.23 -10.53
C VAL A 101 -22.12 -2.55 -9.28
N SER A 102 -23.44 -2.27 -9.26
CA SER A 102 -24.08 -1.65 -8.10
C SER A 102 -23.96 -2.53 -6.86
N THR A 103 -24.27 -3.82 -6.99
CA THR A 103 -24.15 -4.81 -5.90
C THR A 103 -22.71 -4.90 -5.39
N MET A 104 -21.70 -4.92 -6.29
CA MET A 104 -20.29 -4.93 -5.88
C MET A 104 -19.94 -3.75 -4.96
N TYR A 105 -20.27 -2.52 -5.34
CA TYR A 105 -19.95 -1.34 -4.51
C TYR A 105 -20.74 -1.32 -3.20
N GLN A 106 -22.02 -1.68 -3.23
CA GLN A 106 -22.85 -1.79 -2.03
C GLN A 106 -22.32 -2.86 -1.07
N ALA A 107 -21.93 -4.03 -1.58
CA ALA A 107 -21.36 -5.12 -0.79
C ALA A 107 -20.01 -4.71 -0.16
N LEU A 108 -19.12 -4.06 -0.93
CA LEU A 108 -17.87 -3.52 -0.39
C LEU A 108 -18.12 -2.49 0.71
N ASN A 109 -19.11 -1.60 0.54
CA ASN A 109 -19.51 -0.65 1.58
C ASN A 109 -20.06 -1.36 2.82
N HIS A 110 -20.83 -2.44 2.65
CA HIS A 110 -21.40 -3.23 3.73
C HIS A 110 -20.31 -3.96 4.53
N PHE A 111 -19.39 -4.65 3.86
CA PHE A 111 -18.40 -5.51 4.53
C PHE A 111 -17.19 -4.74 5.07
N LEU A 112 -16.76 -3.69 4.39
CA LEU A 112 -15.51 -2.97 4.71
C LEU A 112 -15.77 -1.54 5.21
N GLY A 113 -17.03 -1.10 5.22
CA GLY A 113 -17.43 0.25 5.59
C GLY A 113 -17.47 1.21 4.38
N SER A 114 -18.41 2.15 4.42
CA SER A 114 -18.63 3.14 3.36
C SER A 114 -17.57 4.25 3.30
N LYS A 115 -16.84 4.47 4.40
CA LYS A 115 -15.73 5.44 4.49
C LYS A 115 -14.35 4.80 4.35
N ARG A 116 -14.28 3.58 3.81
CA ARG A 116 -12.99 2.88 3.61
C ARG A 116 -12.08 3.72 2.70
N PRO A 117 -10.77 3.79 2.99
CA PRO A 117 -9.85 4.60 2.21
C PRO A 117 -9.20 3.84 1.03
N TYR A 118 -9.60 2.59 0.82
CA TYR A 118 -9.11 1.67 -0.21
C TYR A 118 -10.28 1.06 -0.98
N LEU A 119 -10.00 0.46 -2.15
CA LEU A 119 -11.05 -0.08 -3.03
C LEU A 119 -12.17 0.96 -3.28
N GLY A 120 -11.76 2.21 -3.49
CA GLY A 120 -12.64 3.36 -3.57
C GLY A 120 -13.40 3.41 -4.90
N GLU A 121 -14.72 3.59 -4.81
CA GLU A 121 -15.62 3.64 -5.96
C GLU A 121 -15.30 4.81 -6.89
N ASP A 122 -15.08 6.02 -6.37
CA ASP A 122 -14.81 7.21 -7.19
C ASP A 122 -13.60 7.01 -8.12
N ILE A 123 -12.52 6.44 -7.56
CA ILE A 123 -11.29 6.16 -8.30
C ILE A 123 -11.54 5.05 -9.32
N ALA A 124 -12.20 3.96 -8.94
CA ALA A 124 -12.50 2.84 -9.83
C ALA A 124 -13.38 3.27 -11.01
N ARG A 125 -14.39 4.13 -10.78
CA ARG A 125 -15.26 4.68 -11.82
C ARG A 125 -14.52 5.62 -12.77
N GLU A 126 -13.60 6.44 -12.25
CA GLU A 126 -12.76 7.32 -13.07
C GLU A 126 -11.87 6.51 -14.04
N ILE A 127 -11.25 5.45 -13.54
CA ILE A 127 -10.43 4.53 -14.34
C ILE A 127 -11.29 3.77 -15.35
N GLY A 128 -12.39 3.18 -14.88
CA GLY A 128 -13.31 2.40 -15.71
C GLY A 128 -13.92 3.19 -16.86
N LYS A 129 -14.24 4.47 -16.67
CA LYS A 129 -14.74 5.35 -17.73
C LYS A 129 -13.77 5.47 -18.91
N GLN A 130 -12.46 5.45 -18.64
CA GLN A 130 -11.42 5.55 -19.68
C GLN A 130 -11.21 4.22 -20.43
N LEU A 131 -11.81 3.13 -19.97
CA LEU A 131 -11.60 1.78 -20.49
C LEU A 131 -12.79 1.21 -21.26
N ARG A 132 -13.90 1.94 -21.39
CA ARG A 132 -15.18 1.43 -21.96
C ARG A 132 -15.07 0.84 -23.37
N GLU A 133 -14.06 1.24 -24.14
CA GLU A 133 -13.82 0.78 -25.51
C GLU A 133 -12.63 -0.19 -25.60
N ASN A 134 -11.99 -0.52 -24.48
CA ASN A 134 -10.81 -1.37 -24.44
C ASN A 134 -11.20 -2.81 -24.09
N ASN A 135 -10.78 -3.78 -24.90
CA ASN A 135 -10.87 -5.18 -24.51
C ASN A 135 -9.78 -5.49 -23.46
N THR A 136 -10.19 -5.90 -22.26
CA THR A 136 -9.28 -6.34 -21.18
C THR A 136 -9.42 -7.81 -20.81
N GLU A 137 -10.08 -8.61 -21.66
CA GLU A 137 -10.29 -10.06 -21.45
C GLU A 137 -8.98 -10.86 -21.60
N GLN A 138 -8.07 -10.38 -22.44
CA GLN A 138 -6.76 -11.03 -22.66
C GLN A 138 -5.69 -10.48 -21.71
N SER A 139 -5.83 -9.23 -21.28
CA SER A 139 -4.86 -8.56 -20.41
C SER A 139 -5.51 -7.43 -19.61
N LYS A 140 -5.12 -7.31 -18.34
CA LYS A 140 -5.49 -6.19 -17.47
C LYS A 140 -4.49 -5.03 -17.50
N ASN A 141 -3.47 -5.07 -18.36
CA ASN A 141 -2.40 -4.06 -18.39
C ASN A 141 -2.93 -2.64 -18.60
N SER A 142 -3.99 -2.44 -19.37
CA SER A 142 -4.59 -1.12 -19.56
C SER A 142 -5.18 -0.55 -18.26
N ILE A 143 -5.73 -1.40 -17.39
CA ILE A 143 -6.18 -1.01 -16.04
C ILE A 143 -4.96 -0.60 -15.20
N LEU A 144 -3.91 -1.43 -15.20
CA LEU A 144 -2.68 -1.19 -14.43
C LEU A 144 -1.98 0.10 -14.87
N GLU A 145 -1.93 0.37 -16.17
CA GLU A 145 -1.32 1.57 -16.75
C GLU A 145 -2.05 2.84 -16.32
N LEU A 146 -3.38 2.84 -16.32
CA LEU A 146 -4.18 4.00 -15.89
C LEU A 146 -3.97 4.29 -14.41
N TYR A 147 -3.90 3.26 -13.56
CA TYR A 147 -3.53 3.43 -12.16
C TYR A 147 -2.12 3.98 -11.99
N GLY A 148 -1.14 3.43 -12.71
CA GLY A 148 0.24 3.91 -12.73
C GLY A 148 0.34 5.38 -13.11
N LYS A 149 -0.37 5.81 -14.16
CA LYS A 149 -0.44 7.22 -14.57
C LYS A 149 -1.11 8.11 -13.52
N LYS A 150 -2.26 7.69 -12.98
CA LYS A 150 -3.03 8.48 -12.00
C LYS A 150 -2.21 8.80 -10.74
N PHE A 151 -1.44 7.85 -10.27
CA PHE A 151 -0.67 7.97 -9.02
C PHE A 151 0.83 8.18 -9.23
N ASN A 152 1.28 8.28 -10.49
CA ASN A 152 2.69 8.40 -10.85
C ASN A 152 3.55 7.26 -10.25
N ILE A 153 3.09 6.02 -10.43
CA ILE A 153 3.73 4.80 -9.92
C ILE A 153 4.33 4.00 -11.09
N ALA A 154 5.59 3.59 -10.92
CA ALA A 154 6.27 2.75 -11.90
C ALA A 154 5.69 1.32 -11.93
N PRO A 155 5.72 0.62 -13.07
CA PRO A 155 5.18 -0.73 -13.19
C PRO A 155 5.64 -1.73 -12.12
N ASP A 156 6.93 -1.75 -11.76
CA ASP A 156 7.50 -2.64 -10.74
C ASP A 156 6.90 -2.46 -9.33
N ASN A 157 6.19 -1.36 -9.10
CA ASN A 157 5.51 -1.00 -7.86
C ASN A 157 3.99 -1.22 -7.91
N ILE A 158 3.50 -1.90 -8.94
CA ILE A 158 2.10 -2.31 -9.08
C ILE A 158 2.01 -3.83 -9.04
N ILE A 159 1.17 -4.36 -8.15
CA ILE A 159 0.89 -5.79 -8.03
C ILE A 159 -0.55 -6.05 -8.48
N LEU A 160 -0.75 -6.90 -9.48
CA LEU A 160 -2.06 -7.45 -9.84
C LEU A 160 -2.32 -8.74 -9.04
N ILE A 161 -3.46 -8.81 -8.38
CA ILE A 161 -4.01 -10.02 -7.78
C ILE A 161 -5.20 -10.47 -8.60
N ASP A 162 -5.14 -11.71 -9.09
CA ASP A 162 -6.18 -12.26 -9.96
C ASP A 162 -6.28 -13.78 -9.80
N ASP A 163 -7.46 -14.34 -9.95
CA ASP A 163 -7.68 -15.79 -9.96
C ASP A 163 -7.37 -16.43 -11.31
N ASN A 164 -7.41 -15.65 -12.40
CA ASN A 164 -7.04 -16.10 -13.72
C ASN A 164 -5.53 -15.95 -13.95
N SER A 165 -4.83 -17.08 -13.91
CA SER A 165 -3.38 -17.14 -14.19
C SER A 165 -3.00 -16.70 -15.60
N GLY A 166 -3.95 -16.64 -16.54
CA GLY A 166 -3.72 -16.18 -17.91
C GLY A 166 -3.24 -14.73 -18.02
N TYR A 167 -3.51 -13.88 -17.03
CA TYR A 167 -3.01 -12.51 -17.01
C TYR A 167 -1.56 -12.37 -16.59
N LYS A 168 -0.98 -13.42 -15.99
CA LYS A 168 0.36 -13.39 -15.42
C LYS A 168 1.42 -13.00 -16.45
N GLU A 169 1.45 -13.69 -17.59
CA GLU A 169 2.46 -13.49 -18.62
C GLU A 169 2.42 -12.05 -19.17
N HIS A 170 1.22 -11.56 -19.47
CA HIS A 170 1.04 -10.19 -19.94
C HIS A 170 1.43 -9.14 -18.89
N ALA A 171 1.09 -9.36 -17.62
CA ALA A 171 1.44 -8.46 -16.53
C ALA A 171 2.95 -8.39 -16.33
N GLU A 172 3.61 -9.55 -16.22
CA GLU A 172 5.06 -9.65 -15.99
C GLU A 172 5.87 -9.13 -17.20
N ALA A 173 5.41 -9.35 -18.43
CA ALA A 173 6.03 -8.78 -19.63
C ALA A 173 5.99 -7.24 -19.67
N ALA A 174 5.03 -6.62 -18.98
CA ALA A 174 4.93 -5.18 -18.82
C ALA A 174 5.56 -4.66 -17.51
N HIS A 175 6.38 -5.49 -16.84
CA HIS A 175 7.05 -5.21 -15.57
C HIS A 175 6.11 -5.03 -14.37
N TYR A 176 4.84 -5.43 -14.48
CA TYR A 176 3.97 -5.53 -13.32
C TYR A 176 4.25 -6.82 -12.56
N LYS A 177 3.95 -6.81 -11.26
CA LYS A 177 4.02 -8.04 -10.43
C LYS A 177 2.67 -8.72 -10.44
N PHE A 178 2.67 -10.05 -10.42
CA PHE A 178 1.46 -10.87 -10.34
C PHE A 178 1.45 -11.75 -9.09
N VAL A 179 0.30 -11.83 -8.44
CA VAL A 179 -0.02 -12.76 -7.35
C VAL A 179 -1.27 -13.53 -7.75
N HIS A 180 -1.17 -14.86 -7.78
CA HIS A 180 -2.27 -15.72 -8.18
C HIS A 180 -3.17 -16.03 -6.99
N ALA A 181 -4.48 -15.82 -7.14
CA ALA A 181 -5.47 -16.09 -6.11
C ALA A 181 -6.47 -17.17 -6.59
N PRO A 182 -6.06 -18.44 -6.69
CA PRO A 182 -6.87 -19.49 -7.32
C PRO A 182 -8.19 -19.80 -6.60
N ARG A 183 -8.28 -19.55 -5.29
CA ARG A 183 -9.46 -19.84 -4.43
C ARG A 183 -10.01 -21.27 -4.57
N LYS A 184 -9.11 -22.26 -4.71
CA LYS A 184 -9.47 -23.69 -4.88
C LYS A 184 -9.39 -24.52 -3.60
N ALA A 185 -8.81 -23.96 -2.54
CA ALA A 185 -8.64 -24.65 -1.27
C ALA A 185 -9.89 -24.48 -0.39
N ASP A 186 -9.90 -25.17 0.75
CA ASP A 186 -10.96 -25.03 1.73
C ASP A 186 -11.04 -23.57 2.21
N THR A 187 -12.25 -23.03 2.23
CA THR A 187 -12.50 -21.64 2.62
C THR A 187 -11.85 -21.33 3.97
N ASN A 188 -11.11 -20.21 4.03
CA ASN A 188 -10.36 -19.76 5.20
C ASN A 188 -9.16 -20.64 5.64
N SER A 189 -8.76 -21.63 4.84
CA SER A 189 -7.50 -22.35 5.09
C SER A 189 -6.27 -21.47 4.82
N PRO A 190 -5.09 -21.83 5.35
CA PRO A 190 -3.83 -21.16 5.00
C PRO A 190 -3.60 -21.07 3.49
N GLU A 191 -3.96 -22.12 2.74
CA GLU A 191 -3.82 -22.20 1.30
C GLU A 191 -4.81 -21.29 0.55
N ASP A 192 -6.06 -21.19 1.01
CA ASP A 192 -7.06 -20.26 0.42
C ASP A 192 -6.62 -18.80 0.61
N ASN A 193 -6.07 -18.48 1.79
CA ASN A 193 -5.61 -17.14 2.13
C ASN A 193 -4.18 -16.81 1.68
N ALA A 194 -3.46 -17.77 1.08
CA ALA A 194 -2.03 -17.61 0.76
C ALA A 194 -1.73 -16.38 -0.10
N TYR A 195 -2.62 -16.01 -1.03
CA TYR A 195 -2.44 -14.83 -1.90
C TYR A 195 -2.44 -13.51 -1.10
N LEU A 196 -3.19 -13.43 0.01
CA LEU A 196 -3.20 -12.27 0.90
C LEU A 196 -1.85 -12.11 1.59
N TYR A 197 -1.31 -13.21 2.11
CA TYR A 197 -0.01 -13.23 2.80
C TYR A 197 1.14 -12.98 1.84
N GLU A 198 1.11 -13.59 0.66
CA GLU A 198 2.08 -13.33 -0.39
C GLU A 198 2.11 -11.85 -0.79
N THR A 199 0.94 -11.22 -0.91
CA THR A 199 0.83 -9.78 -1.19
C THR A 199 1.50 -8.95 -0.09
N LEU A 200 1.26 -9.27 1.19
CA LEU A 200 1.91 -8.59 2.30
C LEU A 200 3.43 -8.78 2.27
N PHE A 201 3.93 -10.00 2.14
CA PHE A 201 5.37 -10.27 2.14
C PHE A 201 6.11 -9.77 0.90
N ARG A 202 5.42 -9.56 -0.22
CA ARG A 202 6.01 -8.90 -1.40
C ARG A 202 6.07 -7.37 -1.28
N THR A 203 5.43 -6.79 -0.27
CA THR A 203 5.27 -5.33 -0.14
C THR A 203 5.85 -4.75 1.14
N ILE A 204 5.78 -5.47 2.26
CA ILE A 204 6.08 -4.99 3.61
C ILE A 204 7.03 -5.98 4.33
N PRO A 205 8.02 -5.51 5.10
CA PRO A 205 8.79 -6.37 6.00
C PRO A 205 7.93 -7.11 7.02
N ALA A 206 8.27 -8.37 7.31
CA ALA A 206 7.55 -9.23 8.25
C ALA A 206 7.30 -8.58 9.61
N GLU A 207 8.31 -7.92 10.19
CA GLU A 207 8.19 -7.24 11.48
C GLU A 207 7.13 -6.12 11.47
N ILE A 208 7.04 -5.37 10.36
CA ILE A 208 6.07 -4.29 10.20
C ILE A 208 4.67 -4.84 9.97
N ILE A 209 4.53 -5.97 9.26
CA ILE A 209 3.24 -6.68 9.13
C ILE A 209 2.73 -7.10 10.51
N LEU A 210 3.56 -7.77 11.30
CA LEU A 210 3.21 -8.25 12.65
C LEU A 210 2.89 -7.07 13.59
N ASN A 211 3.65 -5.97 13.53
CA ASN A 211 3.35 -4.79 14.32
C ASN A 211 2.02 -4.13 13.91
N SER A 212 1.72 -4.08 12.60
CA SER A 212 0.45 -3.54 12.09
C SER A 212 -0.73 -4.41 12.53
N LEU A 213 -0.59 -5.75 12.48
CA LEU A 213 -1.57 -6.70 12.97
C LEU A 213 -1.85 -6.53 14.47
N LYS A 214 -0.78 -6.44 15.28
CA LYS A 214 -0.88 -6.24 16.73
C LYS A 214 -1.65 -4.97 17.11
N ASN A 215 -1.45 -3.90 16.34
CA ASN A 215 -2.08 -2.59 16.56
C ASN A 215 -3.45 -2.44 15.87
N SER A 216 -3.94 -3.48 15.19
CA SER A 216 -5.26 -3.44 14.54
C SER A 216 -6.40 -3.50 15.56
N ASN A 217 -7.57 -3.00 15.14
CA ASN A 217 -8.79 -2.97 15.97
C ASN A 217 -9.59 -4.29 15.93
N GLU A 218 -9.09 -5.34 15.27
CA GLU A 218 -9.76 -6.65 15.23
C GLU A 218 -9.64 -7.38 16.58
N CYS A 219 -10.55 -8.32 16.82
CA CYS A 219 -10.54 -9.12 18.05
C CYS A 219 -9.32 -10.06 18.10
N GLN A 220 -8.95 -10.51 19.29
CA GLN A 220 -7.71 -11.25 19.49
C GLN A 220 -7.73 -12.60 18.76
N GLU A 221 -8.88 -13.26 18.71
CA GLU A 221 -9.04 -14.55 18.03
C GLU A 221 -8.75 -14.46 16.52
N VAL A 222 -9.21 -13.39 15.88
CA VAL A 222 -8.95 -13.15 14.45
C VAL A 222 -7.47 -12.84 14.22
N LYS A 223 -6.86 -12.04 15.10
CA LYS A 223 -5.43 -11.69 15.00
C LYS A 223 -4.54 -12.92 15.17
N ASP A 224 -4.83 -13.76 16.16
CA ASP A 224 -4.05 -14.97 16.45
C ASP A 224 -4.12 -15.96 15.29
N GLU A 225 -5.30 -16.20 14.72
CA GLU A 225 -5.43 -17.11 13.57
C GLU A 225 -4.79 -16.50 12.30
N PHE A 226 -4.91 -15.19 12.07
CA PHE A 226 -4.22 -14.52 10.97
C PHE A 226 -2.70 -14.66 11.09
N GLU A 227 -2.14 -14.38 12.28
CA GLU A 227 -0.69 -14.50 12.54
C GLU A 227 -0.21 -15.94 12.33
N LYS A 228 -0.95 -16.93 12.86
CA LYS A 228 -0.64 -18.34 12.71
C LYS A 228 -0.58 -18.75 11.24
N GLN A 229 -1.59 -18.41 10.44
CA GLN A 229 -1.61 -18.74 9.01
C GLN A 229 -0.54 -17.99 8.22
N LEU A 230 -0.32 -16.70 8.53
CA LEU A 230 0.73 -15.88 7.93
C LEU A 230 2.12 -16.52 8.12
N LEU A 231 2.44 -16.95 9.35
CA LEU A 231 3.71 -17.60 9.68
C LEU A 231 3.83 -18.99 9.08
N ASP A 232 2.74 -19.78 9.07
CA ASP A 232 2.72 -21.10 8.44
C ASP A 232 3.06 -21.01 6.94
N VAL A 233 2.36 -20.14 6.21
CA VAL A 233 2.61 -19.90 4.78
C VAL A 233 4.02 -19.37 4.54
N PHE A 234 4.52 -18.46 5.37
CA PHE A 234 5.88 -17.94 5.24
C PHE A 234 6.96 -19.01 5.45
N SER A 235 6.81 -19.83 6.49
CA SER A 235 7.78 -20.87 6.85
C SER A 235 7.90 -21.96 5.79
N LYS A 236 6.79 -22.28 5.10
CA LYS A 236 6.71 -23.30 4.05
C LYS A 236 7.06 -22.79 2.65
N ASN A 237 7.25 -21.48 2.46
CA ASN A 237 7.43 -20.89 1.14
C ASN A 237 8.78 -20.17 1.00
N GLN A 238 9.77 -20.88 0.46
CA GLN A 238 11.12 -20.35 0.23
C GLN A 238 11.12 -19.11 -0.70
N LYS A 239 10.20 -19.04 -1.66
CA LYS A 239 10.09 -17.88 -2.56
C LYS A 239 9.68 -16.61 -1.80
N LEU A 240 8.77 -16.72 -0.82
CA LEU A 240 8.40 -15.61 0.05
C LEU A 240 9.56 -15.17 0.95
N GLN A 241 10.36 -16.12 1.44
CA GLN A 241 11.56 -15.80 2.23
C GLN A 241 12.59 -15.00 1.39
N ILE A 242 12.78 -15.37 0.12
CA ILE A 242 13.64 -14.62 -0.81
C ILE A 242 13.08 -13.21 -1.06
N TYR A 243 11.76 -13.08 -1.27
CA TYR A 243 11.14 -11.75 -1.41
C TYR A 243 11.34 -10.89 -0.15
N GLN A 244 11.26 -11.48 1.04
CA GLN A 244 11.54 -10.76 2.28
C GLN A 244 12.99 -10.25 2.35
N VAL A 245 13.97 -11.02 1.89
CA VAL A 245 15.36 -10.55 1.80
C VAL A 245 15.47 -9.31 0.89
N GLN A 246 14.77 -9.31 -0.25
CA GLN A 246 14.76 -8.17 -1.18
C GLN A 246 14.05 -6.95 -0.60
N VAL A 247 12.92 -7.13 0.10
CA VAL A 247 12.21 -6.04 0.76
C VAL A 247 13.08 -5.44 1.88
N LEU A 248 13.75 -6.28 2.67
CA LEU A 248 14.65 -5.85 3.75
C LEU A 248 15.89 -5.11 3.22
N SER A 249 16.40 -5.48 2.04
CA SER A 249 17.53 -4.75 1.44
C SER A 249 17.12 -3.33 1.02
N GLN A 250 15.96 -3.16 0.39
CA GLN A 250 15.39 -1.85 0.06
C GLN A 250 15.19 -0.99 1.31
N GLU A 251 14.65 -1.58 2.37
CA GLU A 251 14.46 -0.89 3.65
C GLU A 251 15.78 -0.47 4.30
N THR A 252 16.81 -1.31 4.21
CA THR A 252 18.14 -1.00 4.74
C THR A 252 18.75 0.19 3.99
N ILE A 253 18.64 0.20 2.67
CA ILE A 253 19.12 1.30 1.83
C ILE A 253 18.37 2.60 2.18
N ALA A 254 17.03 2.55 2.24
CA ALA A 254 16.19 3.70 2.59
C ALA A 254 16.53 4.24 3.99
N LYS A 255 16.79 3.34 4.95
CA LYS A 255 17.19 3.68 6.32
C LYS A 255 18.52 4.42 6.36
N GLU A 256 19.55 3.97 5.66
CA GLU A 256 20.85 4.64 5.65
C GLU A 256 20.75 6.05 5.06
N VAL A 257 20.01 6.21 3.97
CA VAL A 257 19.78 7.54 3.37
C VAL A 257 19.04 8.47 4.33
N LEU A 258 18.01 7.97 5.00
CA LEU A 258 17.26 8.77 5.96
C LEU A 258 18.11 9.13 7.19
N LYS A 259 19.04 8.26 7.62
CA LYS A 259 20.03 8.61 8.65
C LYS A 259 20.96 9.73 8.18
N ASP A 260 21.42 9.69 6.93
CA ASP A 260 22.26 10.75 6.37
C ASP A 260 21.49 12.08 6.29
N ILE A 261 20.24 12.06 5.82
CA ILE A 261 19.36 13.25 5.83
C ILE A 261 19.13 13.77 7.26
N GLN A 262 18.86 12.89 8.22
CA GLN A 262 18.71 13.25 9.63
C GLN A 262 19.97 13.95 10.16
N LYS A 263 21.14 13.35 9.87
CA LYS A 263 22.44 13.88 10.26
C LYS A 263 22.69 15.26 9.65
N ASP A 264 22.42 15.43 8.36
CA ASP A 264 22.56 16.70 7.66
C ASP A 264 21.65 17.80 8.22
N ILE A 265 20.38 17.48 8.54
CA ILE A 265 19.46 18.42 9.20
C ILE A 265 20.02 18.87 10.55
N MET A 266 20.53 17.92 11.34
CA MET A 266 21.04 18.19 12.69
C MET A 266 22.37 18.96 12.69
N HIS A 267 23.21 18.80 11.65
CA HIS A 267 24.47 19.55 11.53
C HIS A 267 24.33 20.88 10.80
N THR A 268 23.26 21.07 10.03
CA THR A 268 23.00 22.34 9.33
C THR A 268 22.69 23.45 10.35
N LYS A 269 23.45 24.55 10.27
CA LYS A 269 23.20 25.76 11.06
C LYS A 269 22.11 26.62 10.41
N TRP A 270 20.87 26.34 10.75
CA TRP A 270 19.70 27.05 10.25
C TRP A 270 19.63 28.49 10.77
N ASN A 271 19.15 29.40 9.93
CA ASN A 271 18.70 30.74 10.28
C ASN A 271 17.22 30.83 9.97
N SER A 272 16.43 30.69 11.01
CA SER A 272 15.00 30.72 10.90
C SER A 272 14.48 31.73 11.91
N ASN A 273 13.55 32.58 11.45
CA ASN A 273 12.87 33.51 12.32
C ASN A 273 12.06 32.72 13.36
N PHE A 274 11.87 33.28 14.55
CA PHE A 274 11.22 32.62 15.69
C PHE A 274 9.88 31.91 15.35
N PHE A 275 9.12 32.44 14.39
CA PHE A 275 7.82 31.89 13.96
C PHE A 275 7.90 30.67 13.03
N SER A 276 9.03 30.42 12.39
CA SER A 276 9.23 29.33 11.42
C SER A 276 10.12 28.20 11.94
N SER A 277 10.54 28.26 13.20
CA SER A 277 11.49 27.31 13.81
C SER A 277 10.94 26.58 15.03
N VAL A 278 11.51 25.42 15.33
CA VAL A 278 11.22 24.62 16.53
C VAL A 278 12.55 24.26 17.19
N LYS A 279 12.62 24.41 18.51
CA LYS A 279 13.75 23.86 19.29
C LYS A 279 13.59 22.36 19.40
N ILE A 280 14.66 21.63 19.10
CA ILE A 280 14.76 20.20 19.32
C ILE A 280 15.90 19.94 20.28
N SER A 281 15.60 19.17 21.33
CA SER A 281 16.58 18.63 22.24
C SER A 281 17.33 17.48 21.55
N SER A 282 18.65 17.57 21.48
CA SER A 282 19.51 16.46 21.09
C SER A 282 19.98 15.68 22.32
N ASN A 283 20.25 14.38 22.17
CA ASN A 283 20.84 13.55 23.24
C ASN A 283 22.24 14.04 23.69
N SER A 284 22.86 14.96 22.95
CA SER A 284 24.13 15.60 23.30
C SER A 284 23.97 16.89 24.13
N GLY A 285 22.75 17.26 24.53
CA GLY A 285 22.49 18.40 25.40
C GLY A 285 22.58 19.78 24.74
N VAL A 286 22.75 19.84 23.41
CA VAL A 286 22.73 21.09 22.64
C VAL A 286 21.37 21.24 21.98
N ASP A 287 20.58 22.23 22.42
CA ASP A 287 19.34 22.62 21.76
C ASP A 287 19.64 23.12 20.35
N ASN A 288 19.16 22.41 19.33
CA ASN A 288 19.22 22.88 17.95
C ASN A 288 17.88 23.52 17.57
N THR A 289 17.93 24.61 16.82
CA THR A 289 16.73 25.27 16.29
C THR A 289 16.63 24.94 14.82
N VAL A 290 15.62 24.15 14.44
CA VAL A 290 15.40 23.74 13.04
C VAL A 290 14.11 24.35 12.50
N PRO A 291 14.01 24.54 11.18
CA PRO A 291 12.75 24.92 10.55
C PRO A 291 11.64 23.88 10.79
N LYS A 292 10.39 24.35 10.87
CA LYS A 292 9.21 23.47 11.05
C LYS A 292 9.13 22.36 10.01
N GLU A 293 9.51 22.63 8.77
CA GLU A 293 9.54 21.68 7.66
C GLU A 293 10.57 20.57 7.90
N MET A 294 11.76 20.92 8.40
CA MET A 294 12.79 19.94 8.76
C MET A 294 12.37 19.13 9.98
N ASN A 295 11.69 19.75 10.95
CA ASN A 295 11.09 19.03 12.06
C ASN A 295 10.03 18.00 11.59
N LYS A 296 9.24 18.30 10.54
CA LYS A 296 8.34 17.30 9.93
C LYS A 296 9.12 16.10 9.38
N ILE A 297 10.25 16.34 8.68
CA ILE A 297 11.13 15.26 8.19
C ILE A 297 11.62 14.40 9.37
N LEU A 298 12.11 15.03 10.44
CA LEU A 298 12.59 14.31 11.63
C LEU A 298 11.48 13.49 12.32
N GLN A 299 10.23 13.98 12.33
CA GLN A 299 9.07 13.26 12.86
C GLN A 299 8.69 12.04 11.99
N GLU A 300 8.80 12.15 10.67
CA GLU A 300 8.59 11.03 9.76
C GLU A 300 9.67 9.95 9.97
N ILE A 301 10.94 10.34 10.10
CA ILE A 301 12.07 9.44 10.40
C ILE A 301 11.87 8.75 11.76
N LYS A 302 11.46 9.49 12.79
CA LYS A 302 11.17 8.91 14.10
C LYS A 302 10.03 7.89 14.05
N SER A 303 9.02 8.13 13.21
CA SER A 303 7.91 7.18 13.02
C SER A 303 8.38 5.87 12.38
N ALA A 304 9.37 5.91 11.47
CA ALA A 304 10.01 4.71 10.93
C ALA A 304 10.84 3.96 11.99
N GLN A 305 11.60 4.69 12.81
CA GLN A 305 12.37 4.11 13.93
C GLN A 305 11.48 3.41 14.97
N ASP A 306 10.24 3.87 15.12
CA ASP A 306 9.23 3.28 16.02
C ASP A 306 8.41 2.15 15.34
N HIS A 307 8.81 1.70 14.14
CA HIS A 307 8.13 0.65 13.36
C HIS A 307 6.66 0.98 13.01
N LYS A 308 6.31 2.28 12.96
CA LYS A 308 4.95 2.73 12.62
C LYS A 308 4.72 2.82 11.11
N GLN A 309 5.80 2.81 10.33
CA GLN A 309 5.79 2.83 8.87
C GLN A 309 7.12 2.30 8.34
N THR A 310 7.16 1.91 7.07
CA THR A 310 8.39 1.46 6.41
C THR A 310 9.37 2.61 6.17
N TRP A 311 10.67 2.30 6.07
CA TRP A 311 11.72 3.24 5.71
C TRP A 311 11.52 3.76 4.27
N ASP A 312 11.11 2.90 3.33
CA ASP A 312 10.80 3.32 1.95
C ASP A 312 9.62 4.31 1.88
N THR A 313 8.55 4.05 2.65
CA THR A 313 7.42 4.98 2.78
C THR A 313 7.90 6.33 3.34
N THR A 314 8.74 6.27 4.37
CA THR A 314 9.32 7.46 4.99
C THR A 314 10.17 8.23 3.99
N LEU A 315 10.98 7.53 3.19
CA LEU A 315 11.81 8.13 2.15
C LEU A 315 10.97 8.87 1.11
N THR A 316 9.86 8.26 0.68
CA THR A 316 8.90 8.89 -0.25
C THR A 316 8.27 10.14 0.34
N LYS A 317 7.82 10.09 1.61
CA LYS A 317 7.26 11.25 2.31
C LYS A 317 8.28 12.38 2.46
N VAL A 318 9.51 12.05 2.84
CA VAL A 318 10.62 13.01 2.96
C VAL A 318 10.94 13.64 1.61
N HIS A 319 11.03 12.83 0.54
CA HIS A 319 11.22 13.32 -0.83
C HIS A 319 10.14 14.34 -1.24
N ASN A 320 8.87 14.06 -0.93
CA ASN A 320 7.75 14.97 -1.20
C ASN A 320 7.87 16.28 -0.40
N ILE A 321 8.17 16.21 0.90
CA ILE A 321 8.38 17.39 1.75
C ILE A 321 9.50 18.26 1.19
N ILE A 322 10.62 17.66 0.78
CA ILE A 322 11.79 18.37 0.23
C ILE A 322 11.44 19.03 -1.11
N ASN A 323 10.76 18.34 -2.02
CA ASN A 323 10.36 18.90 -3.31
C ASN A 323 9.36 20.06 -3.18
N GLU A 324 8.36 19.92 -2.29
CA GLU A 324 7.42 21.01 -2.02
C GLU A 324 8.15 22.23 -1.43
N SER A 325 9.09 22.00 -0.52
CA SER A 325 9.87 23.07 0.13
C SER A 325 10.78 23.79 -0.85
N ALA A 326 11.40 23.08 -1.80
CA ALA A 326 12.25 23.68 -2.83
C ALA A 326 11.45 24.54 -3.84
N ASN A 327 10.20 24.17 -4.12
CA ASN A 327 9.37 24.85 -5.12
C ASN A 327 8.56 26.03 -4.56
N LYS A 328 8.17 25.99 -3.28
CA LYS A 328 7.51 27.11 -2.61
C LYS A 328 8.53 28.17 -2.17
N LYS A 329 8.81 29.14 -3.03
CA LYS A 329 9.66 30.33 -2.77
C LYS A 329 9.27 31.15 -1.50
N VAL A 330 8.16 30.83 -0.84
CA VAL A 330 7.59 31.54 0.33
C VAL A 330 8.15 31.00 1.67
N HIS A 331 8.83 29.85 1.68
CA HIS A 331 9.42 29.24 2.89
C HIS A 331 10.91 28.94 2.72
N LEU A 332 11.68 29.90 2.20
CA LEU A 332 13.14 29.76 2.11
C LEU A 332 13.71 29.65 3.52
N CYS A 333 13.98 28.42 3.96
CA CYS A 333 14.73 28.14 5.17
C CYS A 333 16.19 28.51 4.88
N LEU A 334 16.63 29.66 5.38
CA LEU A 334 17.97 30.18 5.12
C LEU A 334 18.97 29.56 6.11
N ASN A 335 20.24 29.47 5.72
CA ASN A 335 21.35 29.25 6.65
C ASN A 335 21.67 30.55 7.41
N ARG A 336 22.56 30.50 8.42
CA ARG A 336 23.00 31.69 9.21
C ARG A 336 23.42 32.90 8.38
N ASN A 337 23.79 32.71 7.12
CA ASN A 337 24.22 33.77 6.22
C ASN A 337 23.09 34.33 5.35
N GLY A 338 21.84 33.93 5.58
CA GLY A 338 20.69 34.39 4.79
C GLY A 338 20.60 33.75 3.41
N GLN A 339 21.29 32.63 3.19
CA GLN A 339 21.31 31.91 1.91
C GLN A 339 20.46 30.64 1.99
N ILE A 340 19.80 30.30 0.89
CA ILE A 340 19.21 28.97 0.73
C ILE A 340 20.36 27.97 0.86
N PRO A 341 20.30 26.95 1.76
CA PRO A 341 21.32 25.92 1.86
C PRO A 341 21.21 25.00 0.64
N LYS A 342 21.65 25.51 -0.53
CA LYS A 342 21.59 24.83 -1.82
C LYS A 342 22.28 23.47 -1.73
N ASP A 343 23.40 23.40 -1.02
CA ASP A 343 24.16 22.17 -0.81
C ASP A 343 23.31 21.10 -0.11
N PHE A 344 22.52 21.44 0.92
CA PHE A 344 21.60 20.49 1.55
C PHE A 344 20.57 19.96 0.55
N TYR A 345 19.85 20.85 -0.12
CA TYR A 345 18.81 20.44 -1.08
C TYR A 345 19.38 19.70 -2.30
N GLN A 346 20.59 20.04 -2.75
CA GLN A 346 21.27 19.37 -3.86
C GLN A 346 21.82 18.01 -3.43
N ASN A 347 22.49 17.93 -2.28
CA ASN A 347 23.01 16.66 -1.75
C ASN A 347 21.88 15.69 -1.45
N THR A 348 20.80 16.16 -0.80
CA THR A 348 19.65 15.29 -0.55
C THR A 348 18.96 14.87 -1.86
N LYS A 349 18.85 15.76 -2.86
CA LYS A 349 18.33 15.36 -4.18
C LYS A 349 19.23 14.34 -4.89
N ALA A 350 20.55 14.50 -4.80
CA ALA A 350 21.52 13.57 -5.37
C ALA A 350 21.46 12.20 -4.68
N MET A 351 21.41 12.17 -3.35
CA MET A 351 21.20 10.94 -2.57
C MET A 351 19.90 10.24 -2.99
N LEU A 352 18.80 10.99 -3.12
CA LEU A 352 17.50 10.45 -3.55
C LEU A 352 17.49 9.99 -5.02
N GLN A 353 18.32 10.57 -5.89
CA GLN A 353 18.46 10.17 -7.30
C GLN A 353 19.33 8.94 -7.48
N ASN A 354 20.46 8.84 -6.78
CA ASN A 354 21.36 7.69 -6.87
C ASN A 354 20.65 6.39 -6.46
N LEU A 355 19.75 6.45 -5.47
CA LEU A 355 18.90 5.34 -5.07
C LEU A 355 17.97 4.81 -6.15
N ARG A 356 17.40 5.71 -6.97
CA ARG A 356 16.53 5.30 -8.09
C ARG A 356 17.32 4.61 -9.20
N ASN A 357 18.63 4.82 -9.24
CA ASN A 357 19.52 4.19 -10.23
C ASN A 357 20.12 2.87 -9.71
N GLU A 358 20.42 2.77 -8.41
CA GLU A 358 20.98 1.55 -7.78
C GLU A 358 19.94 0.46 -7.47
N SER A 359 18.64 0.78 -7.53
CA SER A 359 17.54 -0.17 -7.25
C SER A 359 17.10 -1.01 -8.47
N LYS A 360 17.88 -1.03 -9.56
CA LYS A 360 17.77 -2.06 -10.60
C LYS A 360 18.75 -3.19 -10.28
N PRO A 361 18.31 -4.34 -9.76
CA PRO A 361 19.15 -5.51 -9.81
C PRO A 361 19.30 -5.93 -11.28
N GLU A 362 20.53 -5.93 -11.79
CA GLU A 362 20.88 -6.84 -12.88
C GLU A 362 20.68 -8.26 -12.34
N LEU A 363 19.56 -8.88 -12.71
CA LEU A 363 19.35 -10.31 -12.49
C LEU A 363 20.13 -11.04 -13.58
N ASP A 364 21.37 -11.44 -13.28
CA ASP A 364 22.05 -12.50 -14.03
C ASP A 364 21.34 -13.83 -13.72
N ASP A 365 20.50 -14.25 -14.66
CA ASP A 365 19.57 -15.38 -14.62
C ASP A 365 20.24 -16.77 -14.68
N GLU A 366 21.56 -16.89 -14.46
CA GLU A 366 22.30 -18.15 -14.67
C GLU A 366 22.91 -18.82 -13.43
N SER A 367 22.84 -18.23 -12.22
CA SER A 367 23.60 -18.78 -11.07
C SER A 367 22.87 -19.78 -10.16
N LEU A 368 21.60 -20.09 -10.39
CA LEU A 368 20.88 -21.12 -9.63
C LEU A 368 20.75 -22.44 -10.41
N LYS A 369 21.89 -23.01 -10.78
CA LYS A 369 22.02 -24.47 -10.97
C LYS A 369 22.51 -25.06 -9.67
N VAL A 370 21.59 -25.50 -8.81
CA VAL A 370 21.93 -26.42 -7.73
C VAL A 370 21.73 -27.84 -8.27
N THR A 371 22.85 -28.53 -8.36
CA THR A 371 23.00 -29.96 -8.66
C THR A 371 22.21 -30.80 -7.65
N LEU A 372 21.56 -31.86 -8.17
CA LEU A 372 20.68 -32.82 -7.47
C LEU A 372 21.24 -33.37 -6.15
#